data_AF-A0A821JM76-F1
#
_entry.id   AF-A0A821JM76-F1
#
_cell.length_a   1.000
_cell.length_b   1.000
_cell.length_c   1.000
_cell.angle_alpha   90.00
_cell.angle_beta   90.00
_cell.angle_gamma   90.00
#
_symmetry.space_group_name_H-M   'P 1'
#
loop_
_entity.id
_entity.type
_entity.pdbx_description
1 polymer ?
#
loop_
_entity_poly.entity_id
_entity_poly.type
_entity_poly.pdbx_seq_one_letter_code
_entity_poly.pdbx_strand_id
1 'polypeptide(L)'
;AQSEVKDVPNEALKVVDEQFINDFEDRCASTKCRDGETCILNKDGDAECACLTQCEDPKDERLMVCTKANHTYTTDCEFYQMQCWCRRNDERCTRREALTDSIDYFGRCQNLGVCTEFELEVFPKRMTTWLGEILDTLFVRKDLNAKYEVLVNEARKMKLSNTEKWWRNAVLWEFCELDRTHDNE
;
A
#
# COMPACT_ATOMS: atom_id res chain seq x y z
N ALA A 1 -32.95 36.50 47.82
CA ALA A 1 -33.41 35.13 47.54
C ALA A 1 -32.46 34.56 46.50
N GLN A 2 -31.51 33.74 46.94
CA GLN A 2 -30.59 32.99 46.09
C GLN A 2 -31.33 31.74 45.58
N SER A 3 -31.30 31.49 44.28
CA SER A 3 -31.69 30.21 43.70
C SER A 3 -30.45 29.54 43.12
N GLU A 4 -30.16 28.36 43.64
CA GLU A 4 -28.98 27.54 43.38
C GLU A 4 -28.90 27.09 41.91
N VAL A 5 -27.78 27.40 41.25
CA VAL A 5 -27.33 26.69 40.05
C VAL A 5 -26.61 25.45 40.55
N LYS A 6 -27.16 24.26 40.30
CA LYS A 6 -26.48 23.00 40.60
C LYS A 6 -25.41 22.77 39.55
N ASP A 7 -24.15 22.88 39.98
CA ASP A 7 -22.97 22.49 39.21
C ASP A 7 -23.09 21.00 38.81
N VAL A 8 -23.03 20.73 37.51
CA VAL A 8 -22.83 19.38 36.99
C VAL A 8 -21.31 19.13 36.99
N PRO A 9 -20.79 18.10 37.68
CA PRO A 9 -19.36 17.90 37.81
C PRO A 9 -18.69 17.62 36.46
N ASN A 10 -17.64 18.39 36.17
CA ASN A 10 -16.75 18.33 35.01
C ASN A 10 -15.76 17.14 35.07
N GLU A 11 -16.24 15.97 35.51
CA GLU A 11 -15.44 14.74 35.68
C GLU A 11 -15.98 13.55 34.86
N ALA A 12 -17.15 13.70 34.22
CA ALA A 12 -17.77 12.64 33.43
C ALA A 12 -17.27 12.54 31.96
N LEU A 13 -16.24 13.29 31.57
CA LEU A 13 -15.72 13.32 30.19
C LEU A 13 -14.22 13.02 30.06
N LYS A 14 -13.59 12.43 31.08
CA LYS A 14 -12.17 12.03 31.07
C LYS A 14 -11.90 10.55 31.32
N VAL A 15 -12.96 9.73 31.37
CA VAL A 15 -12.85 8.27 31.34
C VAL A 15 -13.38 7.81 29.98
N VAL A 16 -12.70 8.19 28.91
CA VAL A 16 -12.68 7.28 27.75
C VAL A 16 -11.83 6.13 28.27
N ASP A 17 -12.51 5.03 28.57
CA ASP A 17 -11.99 3.90 29.34
C ASP A 17 -10.62 3.46 28.80
N GLU A 18 -9.55 3.67 29.58
CA GLU A 18 -8.19 3.22 29.23
C GLU A 18 -8.19 1.71 28.96
N GLN A 19 -9.09 0.96 29.57
CA GLN A 19 -9.31 -0.46 29.31
C GLN A 19 -9.85 -0.69 27.89
N PHE A 20 -10.80 0.12 27.41
CA PHE A 20 -11.36 0.02 26.06
C PHE A 20 -10.32 0.39 24.99
N ILE A 21 -9.47 1.38 25.24
CA ILE A 21 -8.36 1.75 24.33
C ILE A 21 -7.35 0.60 24.25
N ASN A 22 -6.97 0.02 25.39
CA ASN A 22 -6.05 -1.11 25.42
C ASN A 22 -6.63 -2.38 24.77
N ASP A 23 -7.92 -2.69 25.01
CA ASP A 23 -8.60 -3.83 24.39
C ASP A 23 -8.80 -3.63 22.88
N PHE A 24 -9.05 -2.39 22.44
CA PHE A 24 -9.10 -2.01 21.01
C PHE A 24 -7.74 -2.20 20.33
N GLU A 25 -6.67 -1.70 20.95
CA GLU A 25 -5.32 -1.88 20.44
C GLU A 25 -4.95 -3.36 20.35
N ASP A 26 -5.25 -4.18 21.36
CA ASP A 26 -4.87 -5.60 21.38
C ASP A 26 -5.63 -6.44 20.32
N ARG A 27 -6.95 -6.23 20.17
CA ARG A 27 -7.78 -7.00 19.22
C ARG A 27 -7.60 -6.57 17.77
N CYS A 28 -7.49 -5.26 17.50
CA CYS A 28 -7.24 -4.79 16.14
C CYS A 28 -5.76 -4.89 15.73
N ALA A 29 -4.80 -4.92 16.66
CA ALA A 29 -3.38 -5.10 16.32
C ALA A 29 -3.09 -6.45 15.64
N SER A 30 -3.85 -7.50 15.99
CA SER A 30 -3.69 -8.85 15.43
C SER A 30 -4.55 -9.11 14.17
N THR A 31 -5.47 -8.19 13.84
CA THR A 31 -6.41 -8.37 12.72
C THR A 31 -5.89 -7.66 11.46
N LYS A 32 -5.50 -8.44 10.45
CA LYS A 32 -5.08 -7.90 9.15
C LYS A 32 -6.28 -7.79 8.20
N CYS A 33 -6.73 -6.56 7.96
CA CYS A 33 -7.79 -6.27 6.99
C CYS A 33 -7.26 -6.17 5.55
N ARG A 34 -8.16 -6.27 4.57
CA ARG A 34 -7.79 -6.11 3.16
C ARG A 34 -7.55 -4.63 2.85
N ASP A 35 -6.91 -4.36 1.72
CA ASP A 35 -6.81 -2.98 1.21
C ASP A 35 -8.21 -2.38 1.06
N GLY A 36 -8.37 -1.12 1.47
CA GLY A 36 -9.66 -0.43 1.48
C GLY A 36 -10.53 -0.71 2.71
N GLU A 37 -10.03 -1.50 3.66
CA GLU A 37 -10.69 -1.77 4.95
C GLU A 37 -9.88 -1.25 6.14
N THR A 38 -10.57 -0.99 7.24
CA THR A 38 -10.00 -0.69 8.56
C THR A 38 -10.62 -1.62 9.60
N CYS A 39 -9.82 -1.99 10.61
CA CYS A 39 -10.33 -2.74 11.74
C CYS A 39 -11.18 -1.84 12.64
N ILE A 40 -12.34 -2.33 13.05
CA ILE A 40 -13.24 -1.73 14.03
C ILE A 40 -13.68 -2.78 15.04
N LEU A 41 -14.08 -2.37 16.23
CA LEU A 41 -14.78 -3.27 17.16
C LEU A 41 -16.29 -3.22 16.89
N ASN A 42 -16.91 -4.39 16.80
CA ASN A 42 -18.36 -4.49 16.75
C ASN A 42 -18.96 -4.25 18.15
N LYS A 43 -20.30 -4.31 18.26
CA LYS A 43 -21.01 -4.08 19.53
C LYS A 43 -20.70 -5.11 20.62
N ASP A 44 -20.24 -6.28 20.21
CA ASP A 44 -19.87 -7.39 21.10
C ASP A 44 -18.38 -7.30 21.52
N GLY A 45 -17.66 -6.29 21.02
CA GLY A 45 -16.25 -6.05 21.31
C GLY A 45 -15.29 -6.86 20.43
N ASP A 46 -15.77 -7.59 19.42
CA ASP A 46 -14.93 -8.37 18.50
C ASP A 46 -14.42 -7.52 17.34
N ALA A 47 -13.19 -7.80 16.89
CA ALA A 47 -12.58 -7.12 15.76
C ALA A 47 -13.22 -7.55 14.43
N GLU A 48 -13.64 -6.58 13.63
CA GLU A 48 -14.17 -6.76 12.28
C GLU A 48 -13.53 -5.76 11.32
N CYS A 49 -13.29 -6.20 10.08
CA CYS A 49 -12.87 -5.31 9.00
C CYS A 49 -14.08 -4.64 8.34
N ALA A 50 -14.12 -3.30 8.37
CA ALA A 50 -15.12 -2.48 7.70
C ALA A 50 -14.46 -1.63 6.60
N CYS A 51 -15.21 -1.24 5.57
CA CYS A 51 -14.67 -0.37 4.53
C CYS A 51 -14.22 0.98 5.12
N LEU A 52 -13.12 1.52 4.60
CA LEU A 52 -12.66 2.85 4.94
C LEU A 52 -13.78 3.88 4.75
N THR A 53 -13.89 4.81 5.67
CA THR A 53 -14.90 5.87 5.64
C THR A 53 -14.43 7.10 4.88
N GLN A 54 -13.13 7.40 4.95
CA GLN A 54 -12.52 8.56 4.34
C GLN A 54 -11.10 8.24 3.88
N CYS A 55 -10.71 8.80 2.74
CA CYS A 55 -9.35 8.83 2.23
C CYS A 55 -8.79 10.24 2.34
N GLU A 56 -7.47 10.36 2.48
CA GLU A 56 -6.80 11.66 2.45
C GLU A 56 -6.82 12.23 1.03
N ASP A 57 -7.03 13.54 0.92
CA ASP A 57 -6.90 14.24 -0.35
C ASP A 57 -5.42 14.24 -0.80
N PRO A 58 -5.14 13.98 -2.08
CA PRO A 58 -3.78 13.92 -2.58
C PRO A 58 -3.16 15.31 -2.54
N LYS A 59 -1.95 15.38 -1.99
CA LYS A 59 -1.14 16.61 -1.98
C LYS A 59 -0.51 16.91 -3.35
N ASP A 60 -0.53 15.93 -4.26
CA ASP A 60 0.13 15.96 -5.55
C ASP A 60 -0.58 15.01 -6.53
N GLU A 61 -0.71 15.40 -7.80
CA GLU A 61 -1.30 14.55 -8.86
C GLU A 61 -0.56 13.22 -9.04
N ARG A 62 0.71 13.13 -8.65
CA ARG A 62 1.50 11.88 -8.69
C ARG A 62 0.98 10.80 -7.74
N LEU A 63 0.14 11.16 -6.77
CA LEU A 63 -0.49 10.23 -5.83
C LEU A 63 -1.84 9.70 -6.34
N MET A 64 -2.36 10.25 -7.44
CA MET A 64 -3.50 9.67 -8.15
C MET A 64 -3.14 8.27 -8.68
N VAL A 65 -4.13 7.52 -9.12
CA VAL A 65 -3.89 6.23 -9.77
C VAL A 65 -4.75 6.07 -11.01
N CYS A 66 -4.18 5.41 -12.03
CA CYS A 66 -4.90 4.94 -13.20
C CYS A 66 -5.07 3.42 -13.11
N THR A 67 -6.26 2.93 -13.43
CA THR A 67 -6.56 1.49 -13.46
C THR A 67 -6.44 0.91 -14.87
N LYS A 68 -6.46 -0.43 -14.98
CA LYS A 68 -6.41 -1.12 -16.29
C LYS A 68 -7.63 -0.82 -17.15
N ALA A 69 -8.77 -0.50 -16.54
CA ALA A 69 -9.95 -0.01 -17.25
C ALA A 69 -9.85 1.47 -17.70
N ASN A 70 -8.67 2.09 -17.57
CA ASN A 70 -8.41 3.49 -17.90
C ASN A 70 -9.28 4.48 -17.10
N HIS A 71 -9.49 4.17 -15.82
CA HIS A 71 -10.17 5.05 -14.87
C HIS A 71 -9.17 5.69 -13.91
N THR A 72 -9.26 7.01 -13.75
CA THR A 72 -8.48 7.75 -12.75
C THR A 72 -9.23 7.79 -11.42
N TYR A 73 -8.52 7.47 -10.35
CA TYR A 73 -8.94 7.70 -8.96
C TYR A 73 -8.00 8.71 -8.32
N THR A 74 -8.52 9.45 -7.35
CA THR A 74 -7.81 10.57 -6.72
C THR A 74 -6.64 10.08 -5.87
N THR A 75 -6.77 8.89 -5.28
CA THR A 75 -5.71 8.13 -4.59
C THR A 75 -5.91 6.63 -4.78
N ASP A 76 -4.89 5.83 -4.45
CA ASP A 76 -5.00 4.38 -4.31
C ASP A 76 -6.01 3.97 -3.22
N CYS A 77 -6.06 4.72 -2.11
CA CYS A 77 -7.05 4.54 -1.05
C CYS A 77 -8.49 4.55 -1.59
N GLU A 78 -8.86 5.53 -2.42
CA GLU A 78 -10.20 5.63 -2.99
C GLU A 78 -10.55 4.45 -3.90
N PHE A 79 -9.57 3.97 -4.67
CA PHE A 79 -9.74 2.78 -5.50
C PHE A 79 -10.09 1.55 -4.64
N TYR A 80 -9.30 1.28 -3.59
CA TYR A 80 -9.56 0.15 -2.71
C TYR A 80 -10.84 0.31 -1.87
N GLN A 81 -11.16 1.54 -1.45
CA GLN A 81 -12.43 1.86 -0.79
C GLN A 81 -13.62 1.52 -1.70
N MET A 82 -13.56 1.89 -2.97
CA MET A 82 -14.57 1.54 -3.97
C MET A 82 -14.69 0.02 -4.13
N GLN A 83 -13.56 -0.71 -4.22
CA GLN A 83 -13.57 -2.18 -4.23
C GLN A 83 -14.26 -2.76 -3.01
N CYS A 84 -13.98 -2.22 -1.81
CA CYS A 84 -14.60 -2.67 -0.58
C CYS A 84 -16.13 -2.46 -0.60
N TRP A 85 -16.60 -1.25 -0.96
CA TRP A 85 -18.03 -0.96 -1.07
C TRP A 85 -18.72 -1.90 -2.04
N CYS A 86 -18.12 -2.14 -3.20
CA CYS A 86 -18.68 -3.04 -4.19
C CYS A 86 -18.71 -4.51 -3.74
N ARG A 87 -17.71 -4.95 -2.96
CA ARG A 87 -17.67 -6.32 -2.40
C ARG A 87 -18.79 -6.55 -1.40
N ARG A 88 -19.14 -5.51 -0.63
CA ARG A 88 -20.20 -5.56 0.39
C ARG A 88 -21.59 -5.18 -0.15
N ASN A 89 -21.73 -4.94 -1.46
CA ASN A 89 -22.95 -4.41 -2.08
C ASN A 89 -23.49 -3.13 -1.38
N ASP A 90 -22.57 -2.28 -0.93
CA ASP A 90 -22.91 -0.99 -0.32
C ASP A 90 -23.50 -0.04 -1.39
N GLU A 91 -24.44 0.81 -0.99
CA GLU A 91 -25.08 1.80 -1.88
C GLU A 91 -24.07 2.78 -2.50
N ARG A 92 -22.93 3.01 -1.83
CA ARG A 92 -21.83 3.84 -2.31
C ARG A 92 -21.00 3.19 -3.42
N CYS A 93 -21.24 1.92 -3.75
CA CYS A 93 -20.60 1.29 -4.90
C CYS A 93 -21.13 1.90 -6.20
N THR A 94 -20.37 2.84 -6.77
CA THR A 94 -20.71 3.50 -8.03
C THR A 94 -20.09 2.83 -9.26
N ARG A 95 -19.10 1.92 -9.08
CA ARG A 95 -18.36 1.25 -10.17
C ARG A 95 -18.09 -0.21 -9.83
N ARG A 96 -18.99 -1.11 -10.24
CA ARG A 96 -18.86 -2.55 -9.94
C ARG A 96 -17.65 -3.18 -10.60
N GLU A 97 -17.24 -2.66 -11.75
CA GLU A 97 -16.04 -3.07 -12.48
C GLU A 97 -14.76 -2.96 -11.63
N ALA A 98 -14.74 -2.10 -10.60
CA ALA A 98 -13.61 -1.97 -9.68
C ALA A 98 -13.27 -3.31 -9.01
N LEU A 99 -14.24 -4.21 -8.80
CA LEU A 99 -14.03 -5.51 -8.15
C LEU A 99 -13.02 -6.42 -8.86
N THR A 100 -12.95 -6.34 -10.19
CA THR A 100 -12.04 -7.15 -11.00
C THR A 100 -10.94 -6.31 -11.64
N ASP A 101 -10.92 -5.01 -11.37
CA ASP A 101 -9.90 -4.09 -11.86
C ASP A 101 -8.68 -4.07 -10.93
N SER A 102 -7.59 -3.49 -11.41
CA SER A 102 -6.36 -3.29 -10.63
C SER A 102 -5.71 -1.97 -11.05
N ILE A 103 -4.92 -1.38 -10.14
CA ILE A 103 -4.10 -0.22 -10.45
C ILE A 103 -3.08 -0.64 -11.52
N ASP A 104 -2.98 0.16 -12.59
CA ASP A 104 -2.03 -0.01 -13.68
C ASP A 104 -0.77 0.83 -13.43
N TYR A 105 -0.94 2.09 -13.03
CA TYR A 105 0.17 2.97 -12.63
C TYR A 105 -0.30 4.12 -11.72
N PHE A 106 0.66 4.72 -11.02
CA PHE A 106 0.47 5.96 -10.26
C PHE A 106 0.54 7.19 -11.18
N GLY A 107 -0.29 8.18 -10.88
CA GLY A 107 -0.60 9.34 -11.70
C GLY A 107 -1.98 9.24 -12.36
N ARG A 108 -2.42 10.37 -12.93
CA ARG A 108 -3.64 10.42 -13.74
C ARG A 108 -3.52 9.55 -14.99
N CYS A 109 -4.65 9.04 -15.49
CA CYS A 109 -4.66 8.31 -16.74
C CYS A 109 -4.16 9.19 -17.90
N GLN A 110 -3.26 8.63 -18.70
CA GLN A 110 -2.63 9.25 -19.85
C GLN A 110 -2.59 8.28 -21.02
N ASN A 111 -2.38 8.82 -22.22
CA ASN A 111 -2.22 8.02 -23.42
C ASN A 111 -0.85 7.35 -23.42
N LEU A 112 -0.82 6.03 -23.19
CA LEU A 112 0.38 5.22 -23.28
C LEU A 112 0.61 4.80 -24.74
N GLY A 113 1.83 5.01 -25.23
CA GLY A 113 2.22 4.55 -26.57
C GLY A 113 2.23 3.04 -26.68
N VAL A 114 2.12 2.53 -27.92
CA VAL A 114 2.24 1.09 -28.19
C VAL A 114 3.70 0.67 -28.02
N CYS A 115 3.93 -0.39 -27.25
CA CYS A 115 5.25 -1.02 -27.13
C CYS A 115 5.62 -1.69 -28.46
N THR A 116 6.67 -1.21 -29.12
CA THR A 116 7.18 -1.80 -30.36
C THR A 116 7.87 -3.14 -30.09
N GLU A 117 7.97 -3.99 -31.12
CA GLU A 117 8.67 -5.29 -31.01
C GLU A 117 10.12 -5.13 -30.55
N PHE A 118 10.82 -4.10 -31.06
CA PHE A 118 12.18 -3.79 -30.64
C PHE A 118 12.25 -3.35 -29.16
N GLU A 119 11.33 -2.49 -28.70
CA GLU A 119 11.28 -2.08 -27.30
C GLU A 119 11.03 -3.27 -26.39
N LEU A 120 10.12 -4.16 -26.77
CA LEU A 120 9.83 -5.39 -26.04
C LEU A 120 11.05 -6.32 -25.98
N GLU A 121 11.79 -6.47 -27.08
CA GLU A 121 13.01 -7.28 -27.14
C GLU A 121 14.11 -6.75 -26.20
N VAL A 122 14.33 -5.43 -26.18
CA VAL A 122 15.39 -4.82 -25.36
C VAL A 122 14.99 -4.59 -23.90
N PHE A 123 13.68 -4.62 -23.60
CA PHE A 123 13.15 -4.28 -22.27
C PHE A 123 13.78 -5.12 -21.15
N PRO A 124 13.85 -6.47 -21.20
CA PRO A 124 14.40 -7.25 -20.09
C PRO A 124 15.85 -6.91 -19.79
N LYS A 125 16.67 -6.69 -20.84
CA LYS A 125 18.08 -6.30 -20.66
C LYS A 125 18.22 -4.93 -20.01
N ARG A 126 17.40 -3.95 -20.42
CA ARG A 126 17.40 -2.60 -19.84
C ARG A 126 16.92 -2.63 -18.40
N MET A 127 15.80 -3.30 -18.14
CA MET A 127 15.19 -3.40 -16.81
C MET A 127 16.13 -4.08 -15.82
N THR A 128 16.72 -5.23 -16.17
CA THR A 128 17.66 -5.93 -15.29
C THR A 128 18.91 -5.11 -14.98
N THR A 129 19.48 -4.43 -15.98
CA THR A 129 20.62 -3.53 -15.77
C THR A 129 20.24 -2.36 -14.85
N TRP A 130 19.08 -1.76 -15.10
CA TRP A 130 18.55 -0.65 -14.30
C TRP A 130 18.32 -1.07 -12.84
N LEU A 131 17.67 -2.21 -12.59
CA LEU A 131 17.49 -2.76 -11.24
C LEU A 131 18.83 -2.95 -10.53
N GLY A 132 19.85 -3.41 -11.24
CA GLY A 132 21.21 -3.54 -10.72
C GLY A 132 21.79 -2.21 -10.23
N GLU A 133 21.60 -1.12 -10.99
CA GLU A 133 22.06 0.22 -10.58
C GLU A 133 21.21 0.81 -9.44
N ILE A 134 19.90 0.56 -9.43
CA ILE A 134 19.01 0.99 -8.34
C ILE A 134 19.39 0.30 -7.03
N LEU A 135 19.57 -1.02 -7.04
CA LEU A 135 19.99 -1.78 -5.87
C LEU A 135 21.32 -1.25 -5.30
N ASP A 136 22.28 -0.96 -6.17
CA ASP A 136 23.56 -0.36 -5.78
C ASP A 136 23.38 1.02 -5.14
N THR A 137 22.57 1.87 -5.77
CA THR A 137 22.28 3.23 -5.32
C THR A 137 21.60 3.24 -3.96
N LEU A 138 20.61 2.38 -3.74
CA LEU A 138 19.91 2.24 -2.46
C LEU A 138 20.88 1.81 -1.35
N PHE A 139 21.79 0.88 -1.65
CA PHE A 139 22.81 0.46 -0.69
C PHE A 139 23.78 1.60 -0.33
N VAL A 140 24.28 2.36 -1.32
CA VAL A 140 25.16 3.52 -1.07
C VAL A 140 24.50 4.58 -0.22
N ARG A 141 23.22 4.85 -0.48
CA ARG A 141 22.43 5.85 0.26
C ARG A 141 22.02 5.39 1.65
N LYS A 142 22.21 4.10 1.96
CA LYS A 142 21.72 3.44 3.18
C LYS A 142 20.19 3.42 3.28
N ASP A 143 19.53 3.41 2.12
CA ASP A 143 18.07 3.32 1.98
C ASP A 143 17.61 1.86 1.77
N LEU A 144 18.55 0.91 1.62
CA LEU A 144 18.25 -0.51 1.44
C LEU A 144 18.02 -1.21 2.78
N ASN A 145 17.02 -2.08 2.83
CA ASN A 145 16.80 -2.96 3.98
C ASN A 145 18.01 -3.88 4.22
N ALA A 146 18.49 -3.94 5.47
CA ALA A 146 19.64 -4.74 5.89
C ALA A 146 19.58 -6.21 5.44
N LYS A 147 18.38 -6.80 5.33
CA LYS A 147 18.18 -8.19 4.87
C LYS A 147 18.73 -8.46 3.45
N TYR A 148 18.88 -7.42 2.63
CA TYR A 148 19.37 -7.53 1.25
C TYR A 148 20.83 -7.14 1.06
N GLU A 149 21.56 -6.76 2.11
CA GLU A 149 22.96 -6.34 1.98
C GLU A 149 23.87 -7.42 1.36
N VAL A 150 23.60 -8.69 1.68
CA VAL A 150 24.32 -9.83 1.10
C VAL A 150 24.16 -9.85 -0.42
N LEU A 151 22.94 -9.66 -0.91
CA LEU A 151 22.63 -9.67 -2.35
C LEU A 151 23.40 -8.58 -3.09
N VAL A 152 23.48 -7.36 -2.54
CA VAL A 152 24.21 -6.24 -3.16
C VAL A 152 25.70 -6.49 -3.17
N ASN A 153 26.26 -6.95 -2.05
CA ASN A 153 27.69 -7.22 -1.94
C ASN A 153 28.14 -8.30 -2.93
N GLU A 154 27.33 -9.34 -3.12
CA GLU A 154 27.55 -10.36 -4.15
C GLU A 154 27.43 -9.79 -5.57
N ALA A 155 26.39 -9.00 -5.84
CA ALA A 155 26.20 -8.35 -7.15
C ALA A 155 27.39 -7.46 -7.51
N ARG A 156 27.91 -6.66 -6.56
CA ARG A 156 29.09 -5.82 -6.72
C ARG A 156 30.35 -6.63 -7.03
N LYS A 157 30.57 -7.72 -6.29
CA LYS A 157 31.71 -8.63 -6.54
C LYS A 157 31.64 -9.20 -7.95
N MET A 158 30.46 -9.68 -8.38
CA MET A 158 30.24 -10.17 -9.74
C MET A 158 30.47 -9.09 -10.81
N LYS A 159 30.02 -7.86 -10.55
CA LYS A 159 30.21 -6.72 -11.45
C LYS A 159 31.69 -6.38 -11.60
N LEU A 160 32.44 -6.35 -10.50
CA LEU A 160 33.90 -6.09 -10.50
C LEU A 160 34.70 -7.19 -11.19
N SER A 161 34.27 -8.46 -11.09
CA SER A 161 34.89 -9.58 -11.80
C SER A 161 34.43 -9.72 -13.26
N ASN A 162 33.65 -8.77 -13.77
CA ASN A 162 33.06 -8.79 -15.10
C ASN A 162 32.26 -10.08 -15.40
N THR A 163 31.61 -10.62 -14.38
CA THR A 163 30.79 -11.83 -14.49
C THR A 163 29.46 -11.49 -15.14
N GLU A 164 29.01 -12.33 -16.07
CA GLU A 164 27.70 -12.18 -16.68
C GLU A 164 26.57 -12.24 -15.63
N LYS A 165 25.49 -11.48 -15.90
CA LYS A 165 24.26 -11.50 -15.10
C LYS A 165 24.47 -11.12 -13.62
N TRP A 166 25.38 -10.20 -13.34
CA TRP A 166 25.58 -9.60 -12.00
C TRP A 166 24.28 -8.98 -11.43
N TRP A 167 23.36 -8.58 -12.31
CA TRP A 167 22.04 -8.05 -11.98
C TRP A 167 21.05 -9.08 -11.41
N ARG A 168 21.36 -10.39 -11.40
CA ARG A 168 20.43 -11.43 -10.93
C ARG A 168 19.93 -11.20 -9.50
N ASN A 169 20.83 -10.79 -8.62
CA ASN A 169 20.51 -10.50 -7.23
C ASN A 169 19.58 -9.29 -7.11
N ALA A 170 19.65 -8.32 -8.03
CA ALA A 170 18.71 -7.20 -8.09
C ALA A 170 17.32 -7.63 -8.57
N VAL A 171 17.23 -8.57 -9.51
CA VAL A 171 15.94 -9.13 -9.91
C VAL A 171 15.30 -9.91 -8.76
N LEU A 172 16.07 -10.71 -8.03
CA LEU A 172 15.58 -11.42 -6.86
C LEU A 172 15.07 -10.45 -5.78
N TRP A 173 15.86 -9.41 -5.50
CA TRP A 173 15.48 -8.35 -4.57
C TRP A 173 14.14 -7.71 -4.96
N GLU A 174 14.01 -7.23 -6.20
CA GLU A 174 12.80 -6.56 -6.68
C GLU A 174 11.59 -7.50 -6.61
N PHE A 175 11.75 -8.76 -7.01
CA PHE A 175 10.68 -9.75 -6.92
C PHE A 175 10.17 -9.89 -5.47
N CYS A 176 11.07 -10.01 -4.50
CA CYS A 176 10.70 -10.11 -3.08
C CYS A 176 10.06 -8.83 -2.52
N GLU A 177 10.35 -7.66 -3.07
CA GLU A 177 9.72 -6.40 -2.63
C GLU A 177 8.32 -6.20 -3.24
N LEU A 178 8.11 -6.69 -4.46
CA LEU A 178 6.81 -6.66 -5.14
C LEU A 178 5.85 -7.73 -4.63
N ASP A 179 6.36 -8.90 -4.23
CA ASP A 179 5.57 -10.00 -3.69
C ASP A 179 5.10 -9.72 -2.25
N ARG A 180 4.07 -8.88 -2.12
CA ARG A 180 3.48 -8.51 -0.83
C ARG A 180 2.49 -9.54 -0.30
N THR A 181 1.92 -10.37 -1.16
CA THR A 181 0.92 -11.37 -0.75
C THR A 181 1.58 -12.62 -0.19
N HIS A 182 2.86 -12.88 -0.52
CA HIS A 182 3.60 -14.07 -0.08
C HIS A 182 2.89 -15.37 -0.48
N ASP A 183 2.07 -15.35 -1.54
CA ASP A 183 1.28 -16.52 -2.00
C ASP A 183 2.14 -17.59 -2.68
N ASN A 184 3.47 -17.42 -2.69
CA ASN A 184 4.45 -18.29 -3.34
C ASN A 184 5.18 -19.26 -2.37
N GLU A 185 4.67 -19.44 -1.15
CA GLU A 185 5.05 -20.52 -0.21
C GLU A 185 4.05 -21.69 -0.24
#